data_AF-A0A924ZXH8-F1
#
_entry.id   AF-A0A924ZXH8-F1
#
_cell.length_a   1.000
_cell.length_b   1.000
_cell.length_c   1.000
_cell.angle_alpha   90.00
_cell.angle_beta   90.00
_cell.angle_gamma   90.00
#
_symmetry.space_group_name_H-M   'P 1'
#
loop_
_entity.id
_entity.type
_entity.pdbx_description
1 polymer ?
#
loop_
_entity_poly.entity_id
_entity_poly.type
_entity_poly.pdbx_seq_one_letter_code
_entity_poly.pdbx_strand_id
1 'polypeptide(L)'
;MQLTQLEIKGFKSFGDKITINFHDGVTAIVGPNGCGKSNVVDAIRWVLGEQSTRMLRSEKMENIIFNGTKTRKPSNLAEVSLTFDNT
;
A
#
# COMPACT_ATOMS: atom_id res chain seq x y z
N MET A 1 16.98 -9.11 -10.06
CA MET A 1 16.22 -8.15 -9.22
C MET A 1 14.86 -7.87 -9.85
N GLN A 2 13.91 -8.77 -9.63
CA GLN A 2 12.52 -8.65 -10.08
C GLN A 2 11.62 -8.45 -8.88
N LEU A 3 10.70 -7.49 -8.92
CA LEU A 3 9.65 -7.37 -7.91
C LEU A 3 8.65 -8.50 -8.10
N THR A 4 8.45 -9.35 -7.09
CA THR A 4 7.55 -10.51 -7.17
C THR A 4 6.30 -10.34 -6.32
N GLN A 5 6.39 -9.60 -5.21
CA GLN A 5 5.28 -9.49 -4.26
C GLN A 5 5.25 -8.14 -3.54
N LEU A 6 4.04 -7.64 -3.30
CA LEU A 6 3.74 -6.52 -2.40
C LEU A 6 2.68 -6.98 -1.40
N GLU A 7 3.02 -6.90 -0.11
CA GLU A 7 2.08 -7.12 0.99
C GLU A 7 1.74 -5.79 1.64
N ILE A 8 0.45 -5.55 1.92
CA ILE A 8 -0.04 -4.32 2.53
C ILE A 8 -1.05 -4.67 3.62
N LYS A 9 -0.88 -4.10 4.82
CA LYS A 9 -1.80 -4.27 5.95
C LYS A 9 -1.90 -2.99 6.77
N GLY A 10 -3.11 -2.58 7.14
CA GLY A 10 -3.34 -1.40 7.96
C GLY A 10 -2.86 -0.08 7.32
N PHE A 11 -2.66 -0.03 6.01
CA PHE A 11 -2.13 1.14 5.30
C PHE A 11 -3.25 1.86 4.52
N LYS A 12 -3.54 3.10 4.90
CA LYS A 12 -4.53 3.99 4.26
C LYS A 12 -5.92 3.40 4.09
N SER A 13 -6.22 2.84 2.92
CA SER A 13 -7.52 2.21 2.60
C SER A 13 -7.50 0.69 2.81
N PHE A 14 -6.32 0.10 3.02
CA PHE A 14 -6.12 -1.33 3.19
C PHE A 14 -6.13 -1.67 4.68
N GLY A 15 -7.32 -1.90 5.25
CA GLY A 15 -7.44 -2.30 6.65
C GLY A 15 -6.94 -3.72 6.91
N ASP A 16 -7.32 -4.67 6.05
CA ASP A 16 -6.90 -6.06 6.13
C ASP A 16 -5.64 -6.33 5.31
N LYS A 17 -4.96 -7.44 5.60
CA LYS A 17 -3.80 -7.86 4.81
C LYS A 17 -4.22 -8.19 3.39
N ILE A 18 -3.55 -7.59 2.41
CA ILE A 18 -3.63 -7.94 1.00
C ILE A 18 -2.25 -8.30 0.47
N THR A 19 -2.23 -9.20 -0.51
CA THR A 19 -1.02 -9.62 -1.21
C THR A 19 -1.24 -9.43 -2.70
N ILE A 20 -0.35 -8.67 -3.34
CA ILE A 20 -0.31 -8.45 -4.78
C ILE A 20 0.91 -9.20 -5.32
N ASN A 21 0.67 -10.17 -6.19
CA ASN A 21 1.73 -10.90 -6.89
C ASN A 21 1.99 -10.21 -8.22
N PHE A 22 3.26 -9.96 -8.52
CA PHE A 22 3.72 -9.42 -9.78
C PHE A 22 4.29 -10.55 -10.62
N HIS A 23 3.92 -10.57 -11.90
CA HIS A 23 4.34 -11.57 -12.87
C HIS A 23 5.20 -10.91 -13.95
N ASP A 24 5.81 -11.74 -14.80
CA ASP A 24 6.52 -11.27 -15.98
C ASP A 24 5.64 -10.43 -16.89
N GLY A 25 6.26 -9.42 -17.52
CA GLY A 25 5.58 -8.49 -18.41
C GLY A 25 4.91 -7.33 -17.66
N VAL A 26 3.63 -7.07 -17.98
CA VAL A 26 2.92 -5.89 -17.50
C VAL A 26 1.78 -6.30 -16.57
N THR A 27 1.84 -5.85 -15.32
CA THR A 27 0.76 -6.00 -14.34
C THR A 27 -0.08 -4.72 -14.29
N ALA A 28 -1.38 -4.81 -14.55
CA ALA A 28 -2.30 -3.68 -14.48
C ALA A 28 -3.19 -3.75 -13.23
N ILE A 29 -3.29 -2.64 -12.49
CA ILE A 29 -4.16 -2.52 -11.31
C ILE A 29 -5.38 -1.67 -11.68
N VAL A 30 -6.55 -2.31 -11.70
CA VAL A 30 -7.82 -1.69 -12.15
C VAL A 30 -8.91 -1.79 -11.08
N GLY A 31 -9.93 -0.95 -11.19
CA GLY A 31 -11.07 -0.91 -10.26
C GLY A 31 -11.76 0.46 -10.20
N PRO A 32 -12.94 0.55 -9.55
CA PRO A 32 -13.71 1.79 -9.45
C PRO A 32 -12.99 2.93 -8.72
N ASN A 33 -13.47 4.17 -8.87
CA ASN A 33 -12.93 5.31 -8.12
C ASN A 33 -13.13 5.13 -6.61
N GLY A 34 -12.14 5.54 -5.82
CA GLY A 34 -12.17 5.42 -4.36
C GLY A 34 -11.80 4.04 -3.80
N CYS A 35 -11.56 3.00 -4.62
CA CYS A 35 -11.26 1.66 -4.12
C CYS A 35 -9.80 1.44 -3.63
N GLY A 36 -8.98 2.50 -3.59
CA GLY A 36 -7.61 2.43 -3.06
C GLY A 36 -6.50 2.12 -4.08
N LYS A 37 -6.78 2.08 -5.39
CA LYS A 37 -5.75 1.81 -6.44
C LYS A 37 -4.50 2.66 -6.30
N SER A 38 -4.69 3.96 -6.13
CA SER A 38 -3.63 4.94 -5.90
C SER A 38 -2.79 4.62 -4.66
N ASN A 39 -3.41 4.10 -3.60
CA ASN A 39 -2.71 3.78 -2.36
C ASN A 39 -1.74 2.60 -2.53
N VAL A 40 -1.88 1.78 -3.58
CA VAL A 40 -0.86 0.76 -3.91
C VAL A 40 0.47 1.43 -4.26
N VAL A 41 0.43 2.49 -5.08
CA VAL A 41 1.64 3.24 -5.45
C VAL A 41 2.23 3.97 -4.25
N ASP A 42 1.37 4.52 -3.38
CA ASP A 42 1.86 5.16 -2.14
C ASP A 42 2.52 4.16 -1.20
N ALA A 43 2.00 2.93 -1.11
CA ALA A 43 2.61 1.86 -0.31
C ALA A 43 4.01 1.50 -0.83
N ILE A 44 4.16 1.34 -2.15
CA ILE A 44 5.46 1.10 -2.81
C ILE A 44 6.44 2.25 -2.52
N ARG A 45 6.00 3.51 -2.63
CA ARG A 45 6.86 4.66 -2.32
C ARG A 45 7.29 4.67 -0.86
N TRP A 46 6.34 4.42 0.05
CA TRP A 46 6.59 4.46 1.48
C TRP A 46 7.60 3.40 1.92
N VAL A 47 7.45 2.16 1.46
CA VAL A 47 8.38 1.07 1.81
C VAL A 47 9.77 1.25 1.18
N LEU A 48 9.87 1.96 0.05
CA LEU A 48 11.14 2.39 -0.53
C LEU A 48 11.78 3.60 0.19
N GLY A 49 11.15 4.10 1.26
CA GLY A 49 11.70 5.13 2.14
C GLY A 49 11.20 6.55 1.87
N GLU A 50 10.13 6.73 1.09
CA GLU A 50 9.50 8.05 0.93
C GLU A 50 8.97 8.57 2.28
N GLN A 51 9.40 9.77 2.67
CA GLN A 51 9.02 10.43 3.94
C GLN A 51 8.18 11.69 3.73
N SER A 52 8.07 12.19 2.49
CA SER A 52 7.28 13.36 2.18
C SER A 52 5.78 13.04 2.25
N THR A 53 5.09 13.63 3.23
CA THR A 53 3.63 13.52 3.36
C THR A 53 2.91 13.98 2.09
N ARG A 54 3.44 14.99 1.39
CA ARG A 54 2.94 15.45 0.08
C ARG A 54 3.05 14.37 -0.99
N MET A 55 4.19 13.69 -1.10
CA MET A 55 4.39 12.62 -2.10
C MET A 55 3.55 11.38 -1.79
N LEU A 56 3.36 11.13 -0.49
CA LEU A 56 2.45 10.11 0.02
C LEU A 56 1.00 10.57 0.02
N ARG A 57 0.63 11.75 -0.48
CA ARG A 57 -0.76 12.25 -0.53
C ARG A 57 -1.48 12.08 0.81
N SER A 58 -0.80 12.52 1.85
CA SER A 58 -1.24 12.48 3.24
C SER A 58 -1.00 13.85 3.88
N GLU A 59 -1.88 14.31 4.76
CA GLU A 59 -1.67 15.58 5.48
C GLU A 59 -0.61 15.42 6.57
N LYS A 60 -0.67 14.30 7.28
CA LYS A 60 0.24 13.94 8.36
C LYS A 60 0.75 12.52 8.16
N MET A 61 1.90 12.22 8.77
CA MET A 61 2.47 10.88 8.67
C MET A 61 1.60 9.83 9.37
N GLU A 62 0.95 10.18 10.48
CA GLU A 62 0.01 9.29 11.20
C GLU A 62 -1.18 8.82 10.34
N ASN A 63 -1.60 9.63 9.35
CA ASN A 63 -2.72 9.31 8.46
C ASN A 63 -2.40 8.19 7.43
N ILE A 64 -1.16 7.68 7.41
CA ILE A 64 -0.84 6.47 6.63
C ILE A 64 -1.44 5.22 7.26
N ILE A 65 -1.76 5.25 8.56
CA ILE A 65 -2.40 4.14 9.25
C ILE A 65 -3.89 4.14 8.92
N PHE A 66 -4.44 2.96 8.65
CA PHE A 66 -5.86 2.77 8.33
C PHE A 66 -6.74 3.32 9.46
N ASN A 67 -7.52 4.36 9.17
CA ASN A 67 -8.31 5.08 10.16
C ASN A 67 -9.74 4.51 10.36
N GLY A 68 -10.00 3.29 9.87
CA GLY A 68 -11.30 2.66 10.01
C GLY A 68 -12.33 3.12 8.98
N THR A 69 -13.50 2.51 9.07
CA THR A 69 -14.70 2.86 8.31
C THR A 69 -15.93 2.72 9.22
N LYS A 70 -17.14 2.92 8.69
CA LYS A 70 -18.38 2.69 9.45
C LYS A 70 -18.50 1.26 9.99
N THR A 71 -17.92 0.28 9.32
CA THR A 71 -18.04 -1.15 9.65
C THR A 71 -16.75 -1.79 10.13
N ARG A 72 -15.60 -1.12 9.98
CA ARG A 72 -14.28 -1.65 10.36
C ARG A 72 -13.57 -0.70 11.31
N LYS A 73 -12.99 -1.25 12.37
CA LYS A 73 -12.21 -0.50 13.36
C LYS A 73 -10.91 0.03 12.75
N PRO A 74 -10.38 1.17 13.23
CA PRO A 74 -9.05 1.64 12.85
C PRO A 74 -7.97 0.63 13.24
N SER A 75 -6.87 0.64 12.50
CA SER A 75 -5.66 -0.13 12.81
C SER A 75 -4.73 0.71 13.70
N ASN A 76 -3.93 0.05 14.54
CA ASN A 76 -2.92 0.72 15.37
C ASN A 76 -1.55 0.77 14.68
N LEU A 77 -1.39 0.08 13.56
CA LEU A 77 -0.14 -0.03 12.80
C LEU A 77 -0.44 -0.16 11.31
N ALA A 78 0.55 0.24 10.50
CA ALA A 78 0.61 -0.02 9.07
C ALA A 78 1.89 -0.81 8.79
N GLU A 79 1.78 -1.81 7.91
CA GLU A 79 2.89 -2.64 7.46
C GLU A 79 2.80 -2.77 5.94
N VAL A 80 3.93 -2.54 5.28
CA VAL A 80 4.09 -2.73 3.84
C VAL A 80 5.41 -3.43 3.61
N SER A 81 5.39 -4.48 2.79
CA SER A 81 6.57 -5.29 2.48
C SER A 81 6.67 -5.53 0.98
N LEU A 82 7.87 -5.37 0.42
CA LEU A 82 8.20 -5.77 -0.95
C LEU A 82 9.11 -6.99 -0.93
N THR A 83 8.86 -7.93 -1.83
CA THR A 83 9.74 -9.08 -2.06
C THR A 83 10.35 -8.98 -3.45
N PHE A 84 11.67 -9.09 -3.51
CA PHE A 84 12.43 -9.10 -4.76
C PHE A 84 13.08 -10.47 -4.95
N ASP A 85 12.98 -11.01 -6.16
CA ASP A 85 13.79 -12.14 -6.60
C ASP A 85 15.13 -11.63 -7.15
N ASN A 86 16.21 -12.13 -6.57
CA ASN A 86 17.59 -11.74 -6.86
C ASN A 86 18.39 -12.87 -7.52
N THR A 87 17.74 -13.97 -7.90
CA THR A 87 18.37 -14.96 -8.76
C THR A 87 18.72 -14.38 -10.14
#